data_AF-A0A2M8DQZ8-F1
#
_entry.id   AF-A0A2M8DQZ8-F1
#
_cell.length_a   1.000
_cell.length_b   1.000
_cell.length_c   1.000
_cell.angle_alpha   90.00
_cell.angle_beta   90.00
_cell.angle_gamma   90.00
#
_symmetry.space_group_name_H-M   'P 1'
#
loop_
_entity.id
_entity.type
_entity.pdbx_description
1 polymer ?
#
loop_
_entity_poly.entity_id
_entity_poly.type
_entity_poly.pdbx_seq_one_letter_code
_entity_poly.pdbx_strand_id
1 'polypeptide(L)'
;MFVDLWSIPHFLFGTLWAGFIIYLGWPFWMGLLVGIIVMIAWEFYEISVSVKEVIYNRTMDVVLGVFGYITMFYLLNILTRSVSIYIYIILLIIYIVITTTGYLSHKISGKNKLRK
;
A
#
# COMPACT_ATOMS: atom_id res chain seq x y z
N MET A 1 -19.09 5.51 0.25
CA MET A 1 -18.38 4.49 -0.54
C MET A 1 -17.22 4.05 0.33
N PHE A 2 -17.18 2.79 0.76
CA PHE A 2 -16.29 2.31 1.83
C PHE A 2 -14.90 1.88 1.35
N VAL A 3 -14.75 1.68 0.05
CA VAL A 3 -13.48 1.41 -0.63
C VAL A 3 -13.43 2.39 -1.80
N ASP A 4 -12.48 3.31 -1.78
CA ASP A 4 -12.21 4.18 -2.91
C ASP A 4 -10.98 3.65 -3.68
N LEU A 5 -10.66 4.31 -4.80
CA LEU A 5 -9.48 3.94 -5.58
C LEU A 5 -8.17 4.22 -4.81
N TRP A 6 -8.22 5.01 -3.75
CA TRP A 6 -7.08 5.31 -2.89
C TRP A 6 -6.73 4.13 -1.99
N SER A 7 -7.69 3.28 -1.63
CA SER A 7 -7.40 2.04 -0.88
C SER A 7 -6.57 0.99 -1.64
N ILE A 8 -6.50 1.06 -2.98
CA ILE A 8 -5.75 0.11 -3.81
C ILE A 8 -4.24 0.15 -3.52
N PRO A 9 -3.55 1.31 -3.55
CA PRO A 9 -2.14 1.38 -3.18
C PRO A 9 -1.86 0.90 -1.75
N HIS A 10 -2.77 1.07 -0.78
CA HIS A 10 -2.55 0.54 0.59
C HIS A 10 -2.61 -0.98 0.63
N PHE A 11 -3.59 -1.59 -0.04
CA PHE A 11 -3.63 -3.04 -0.21
C PHE A 11 -2.35 -3.55 -0.89
N LEU A 12 -1.94 -2.93 -2.00
CA LEU A 12 -0.73 -3.29 -2.74
C LEU A 12 0.54 -3.10 -1.88
N PHE A 13 0.62 -2.03 -1.09
CA PHE A 13 1.71 -1.84 -0.14
C PHE A 13 1.79 -3.00 0.85
N GLY A 14 0.67 -3.42 1.43
CA GLY A 14 0.61 -4.60 2.30
C GLY A 14 1.12 -5.87 1.64
N THR A 15 0.68 -6.14 0.40
CA THR A 15 1.14 -7.31 -0.36
C THR A 15 2.63 -7.29 -0.65
N LEU A 16 3.18 -6.14 -1.05
CA LEU A 16 4.61 -5.96 -1.29
C LEU A 16 5.42 -6.05 0.00
N TRP A 17 4.91 -5.48 1.09
CA TRP A 17 5.54 -5.57 2.39
C TRP A 17 5.67 -7.03 2.84
N ALA A 18 4.63 -7.85 2.63
CA ALA A 18 4.70 -9.29 2.92
C ALA A 18 5.82 -9.99 2.14
N GLY A 19 5.93 -9.72 0.84
CA GLY A 19 7.02 -10.25 0.02
C GLY A 19 8.39 -9.83 0.54
N PHE A 20 8.57 -8.55 0.86
CA PHE A 20 9.81 -8.02 1.42
C PHE A 20 10.20 -8.70 2.75
N ILE A 21 9.25 -8.85 3.67
CA ILE A 21 9.46 -9.53 4.96
C ILE A 21 9.89 -10.99 4.77
N ILE A 22 9.27 -11.71 3.83
CA ILE A 22 9.65 -13.10 3.51
C ILE A 22 11.08 -13.16 2.99
N TYR A 23 11.49 -12.26 2.08
CA TYR A 23 12.86 -12.23 1.56
C TYR A 23 13.90 -11.83 2.60
N LEU A 24 13.53 -11.02 3.58
CA LEU A 24 14.38 -10.72 4.74
C LEU A 24 14.47 -11.87 5.76
N GLY A 25 13.61 -12.89 5.63
CA GLY A 25 13.53 -13.99 6.61
C GLY A 25 12.98 -13.55 7.97
N TRP A 26 12.21 -12.46 8.01
CA TRP A 26 11.63 -11.94 9.25
C TRP A 26 10.39 -12.74 9.66
N PRO A 27 10.13 -12.88 10.97
CA PRO A 27 8.93 -13.57 11.44
C PRO A 27 7.67 -12.76 11.10
N PHE A 28 6.58 -13.48 10.80
CA PHE A 28 5.28 -12.91 10.41
C PHE A 28 4.82 -11.76 11.31
N TRP A 29 4.81 -11.98 12.63
CA TRP A 29 4.31 -10.98 13.58
C TRP A 29 5.15 -9.71 13.61
N MET A 30 6.46 -9.82 13.43
CA MET A 30 7.35 -8.65 13.36
C MET A 30 7.08 -7.85 12.08
N GLY A 31 6.95 -8.53 10.95
CA GLY A 31 6.59 -7.90 9.69
C GLY A 31 5.23 -7.20 9.75
N LEU A 32 4.21 -7.86 10.31
CA LEU A 32 2.87 -7.31 10.46
C LEU A 32 2.87 -6.05 11.34
N LEU A 33 3.52 -6.09 12.51
CA LEU A 33 3.57 -4.96 13.44
C LEU A 33 4.27 -3.76 12.82
N VAL A 34 5.43 -3.96 12.19
CA VAL A 34 6.16 -2.89 11.50
C VAL A 34 5.32 -2.34 10.34
N GLY A 35 4.66 -3.21 9.57
CA GLY A 35 3.79 -2.81 8.47
C GLY A 35 2.63 -1.91 8.94
N ILE A 36 1.95 -2.29 10.03
CA ILE A 36 0.88 -1.48 10.63
C ILE A 36 1.41 -0.10 11.05
N ILE A 37 2.56 -0.06 11.72
CA ILE A 37 3.18 1.20 12.14
C ILE A 37 3.46 2.10 10.92
N VAL A 38 4.01 1.55 9.85
CA VAL A 38 4.30 2.29 8.62
C VAL A 38 3.02 2.82 7.96
N MET A 39 1.97 2.00 7.86
CA MET A 39 0.68 2.41 7.28
C MET A 39 0.02 3.51 8.10
N ILE A 40 0.00 3.38 9.43
CA ILE A 40 -0.52 4.43 10.31
C ILE A 40 0.30 5.73 10.19
N ALA A 41 1.63 5.61 10.13
CA ALA A 41 2.50 6.78 9.94
C ALA A 41 2.23 7.48 8.59
N TRP A 42 1.92 6.72 7.54
CA TRP A 42 1.53 7.26 6.25
C TRP A 42 0.22 8.04 6.33
N GLU A 43 -0.81 7.50 6.99
CA GLU A 43 -2.07 8.22 7.21
C GLU A 43 -1.85 9.56 7.96
N PHE A 44 -1.00 9.56 8.98
CA PHE A 44 -0.64 10.80 9.68
C PHE A 44 0.10 11.79 8.78
N TYR A 45 0.97 11.31 7.90
CA TYR A 45 1.64 12.16 6.93
C TYR A 45 0.63 12.79 5.95
N GLU A 46 -0.36 12.05 5.47
CA GLU A 46 -1.39 12.58 4.60
C GLU A 46 -2.27 13.64 5.26
N ILE A 47 -2.57 13.48 6.55
CA ILE A 47 -3.23 14.51 7.35
C ILE A 47 -2.37 15.77 7.38
N SER A 48 -1.05 15.63 7.59
CA SER A 48 -0.12 16.76 7.65
C SER A 48 -0.03 17.56 6.35
N VAL A 49 -0.19 16.91 5.19
CA VAL A 49 -0.19 17.55 3.87
C VAL A 49 -1.60 17.91 3.37
N SER A 50 -2.59 17.90 4.26
CA SER A 50 -3.97 18.32 4.02
C SER A 50 -4.71 17.56 2.92
N VAL A 51 -4.39 16.27 2.74
CA VAL A 51 -5.22 15.38 1.91
C VAL A 51 -6.54 15.18 2.66
N LYS A 52 -7.60 15.85 2.17
CA LYS A 52 -8.92 15.84 2.80
C LYS A 52 -9.66 14.55 2.47
N GLU A 53 -9.44 13.53 3.27
CA GLU A 53 -10.20 12.29 3.25
C GLU A 53 -11.04 12.11 4.52
N VAL A 54 -12.15 11.40 4.38
CA VAL A 54 -13.02 11.06 5.51
C VAL A 54 -12.27 10.07 6.41
N ILE A 55 -12.30 10.27 7.73
CA ILE A 55 -11.58 9.44 8.73
C ILE A 55 -11.83 7.93 8.54
N TYR A 56 -13.03 7.57 8.07
CA TYR A 56 -13.39 6.18 7.78
C TYR A 56 -12.53 5.57 6.67
N ASN A 57 -12.21 6.31 5.61
CA ASN A 57 -11.39 5.81 4.49
C ASN A 57 -9.99 5.45 4.97
N ARG A 58 -9.37 6.36 5.75
CA ARG A 58 -8.06 6.15 6.38
C ARG A 58 -7.95 4.87 7.20
N THR A 59 -9.01 4.56 7.96
CA THR A 59 -9.03 3.32 8.76
C THR A 59 -9.15 2.10 7.85
N MET A 60 -9.99 2.18 6.82
CA MET A 60 -10.12 1.12 5.83
C MET A 60 -8.83 0.88 5.05
N ASP A 61 -8.05 1.93 4.78
CA ASP A 61 -6.77 1.82 4.08
C ASP A 61 -5.75 1.00 4.87
N VAL A 62 -5.67 1.23 6.18
CA VAL A 62 -4.85 0.39 7.08
C VAL A 62 -5.38 -1.04 7.12
N VAL A 63 -6.70 -1.24 7.26
CA VAL A 63 -7.32 -2.58 7.30
C VAL A 63 -7.05 -3.35 6.01
N LEU A 64 -7.19 -2.70 4.86
CA LEU A 64 -6.95 -3.31 3.55
C LEU A 64 -5.47 -3.59 3.32
N GLY A 65 -4.57 -2.72 3.78
CA GLY A 65 -3.14 -3.00 3.77
C GLY A 65 -2.76 -4.20 4.65
N VAL A 66 -3.34 -4.31 5.85
CA VAL A 66 -3.17 -5.51 6.71
C VAL A 66 -3.72 -6.75 6.02
N PHE A 67 -4.89 -6.67 5.40
CA PHE A 67 -5.48 -7.78 4.66
C PHE A 67 -4.59 -8.20 3.48
N GLY A 68 -4.04 -7.24 2.73
CA GLY A 68 -3.06 -7.49 1.66
C GLY A 68 -1.80 -8.16 2.17
N TYR A 69 -1.27 -7.73 3.32
CA TYR A 69 -0.12 -8.36 3.96
C TYR A 69 -0.41 -9.82 4.33
N ILE A 70 -1.50 -10.08 5.05
CA ILE A 70 -1.85 -11.42 5.53
C ILE A 70 -2.04 -12.38 4.35
N THR A 71 -2.87 -11.98 3.38
CA THR A 71 -3.18 -12.80 2.20
C THR A 71 -1.92 -13.13 1.40
N MET A 72 -1.08 -12.12 1.13
CA MET A 72 0.13 -12.32 0.34
C MET A 72 1.20 -13.11 1.10
N PHE A 73 1.34 -12.91 2.40
CA PHE A 73 2.29 -13.66 3.20
C PHE A 73 2.00 -15.16 3.13
N TYR A 74 0.76 -15.58 3.36
CA TYR A 74 0.38 -16.99 3.26
C TYR A 74 0.49 -17.52 1.83
N LEU A 75 0.06 -16.75 0.83
CA LEU A 75 0.16 -17.16 -0.58
C LEU A 75 1.61 -17.44 -1.00
N LEU A 76 2.53 -16.52 -0.69
CA LEU A 76 3.94 -16.64 -1.07
C LEU A 76 4.67 -17.81 -0.39
N ASN A 77 4.22 -18.25 0.78
CA ASN A 77 4.79 -19.42 1.48
C ASN A 77 4.33 -20.76 0.88
N ILE A 78 3.25 -20.78 0.10
CA ILE A 78 2.74 -22.00 -0.56
C ILE A 78 3.33 -22.15 -1.97
N LEU A 79 3.71 -21.04 -2.59
CA LEU A 79 4.25 -21.01 -3.95
C LEU A 79 5.73 -21.37 -4.01
N THR A 80 6.17 -21.84 -5.18
CA THR A 80 7.61 -22.05 -5.42
C THR A 80 8.32 -20.70 -5.46
N ARG A 81 9.60 -20.69 -5.05
CA ARG A 81 10.41 -19.47 -4.99
C ARG A 81 10.40 -18.68 -6.30
N SER A 82 10.51 -19.36 -7.45
CA SER A 82 10.50 -18.71 -8.76
C SER A 82 9.18 -18.01 -9.04
N VAL A 83 8.04 -18.66 -8.76
CA VAL A 83 6.71 -18.08 -8.97
C VAL A 83 6.49 -16.89 -8.03
N SER A 84 6.87 -17.01 -6.76
CA SER A 84 6.81 -15.95 -5.76
C SER A 84 7.56 -14.68 -6.20
N ILE A 85 8.74 -14.83 -6.81
CA ILE A 85 9.54 -13.70 -7.33
C ILE A 85 8.80 -13.03 -8.50
N TYR A 86 8.27 -13.79 -9.45
CA TYR A 86 7.54 -13.20 -10.58
C TYR A 86 6.30 -12.41 -10.13
N ILE A 87 5.49 -12.98 -9.22
CA ILE A 87 4.32 -12.28 -8.69
C ILE A 87 4.74 -10.99 -7.97
N TYR A 88 5.76 -11.06 -7.12
CA TYR A 88 6.28 -9.88 -6.41
C TYR A 88 6.71 -8.77 -7.38
N ILE A 89 7.47 -9.09 -8.42
CA ILE A 89 7.92 -8.11 -9.42
C ILE A 89 6.73 -7.49 -10.16
N ILE A 90 5.74 -8.29 -10.57
CA ILE A 90 4.56 -7.80 -11.27
C ILE A 90 3.77 -6.84 -10.38
N LEU A 91 3.51 -7.21 -9.12
CA LEU A 91 2.82 -6.34 -8.17
C LEU A 91 3.60 -5.05 -7.89
N LEU A 92 4.94 -5.13 -7.85
CA LEU A 92 5.80 -3.97 -7.63
C LEU A 92 5.68 -2.98 -8.80
N ILE A 93 5.68 -3.48 -10.04
CA ILE A 93 5.48 -2.66 -11.23
C ILE A 93 4.10 -1.99 -11.18
N ILE A 94 3.04 -2.75 -10.89
CA ILE A 94 1.68 -2.22 -10.78
C ILE A 94 1.60 -1.12 -9.72
N TYR A 95 2.18 -1.35 -8.54
CA TYR A 95 2.22 -0.39 -7.44
C TYR A 95 2.94 0.91 -7.84
N ILE A 96 4.12 0.81 -8.47
CA ILE A 96 4.88 1.98 -8.93
C ILE A 96 4.07 2.78 -9.95
N VAL A 97 3.41 2.11 -10.90
CA VAL A 97 2.58 2.78 -11.92
C VAL A 97 1.40 3.51 -11.26
N ILE A 98 0.65 2.86 -10.38
CA ILE A 98 -0.52 3.45 -9.71
C ILE A 98 -0.10 4.65 -8.84
N THR A 99 0.92 4.49 -8.00
CA THR A 99 1.38 5.55 -7.09
C THR A 99 1.97 6.75 -7.84
N THR A 100 2.77 6.51 -8.88
CA THR A 100 3.34 7.59 -9.71
C THR A 100 2.26 8.34 -10.48
N THR A 101 1.31 7.63 -11.10
CA THR A 101 0.22 8.26 -11.85
C THR A 101 -0.72 9.03 -10.93
N GLY A 102 -1.05 8.49 -9.75
CA GLY A 102 -1.83 9.18 -8.72
C GLY A 102 -1.17 10.48 -8.27
N TYR A 103 0.13 10.44 -7.97
CA TYR A 103 0.89 11.63 -7.58
C TYR A 103 0.95 12.69 -8.70
N LEU A 104 1.21 12.28 -9.94
CA LEU A 104 1.23 13.20 -11.09
C LEU A 104 -0.13 13.86 -11.31
N SER A 105 -1.21 13.10 -11.24
CA SER A 105 -2.58 13.59 -11.36
C SER A 105 -2.91 14.65 -10.30
N HIS A 106 -2.54 14.38 -9.04
CA HIS A 106 -2.70 15.33 -7.93
C HIS A 106 -1.92 16.62 -8.19
N LYS A 107 -0.65 16.52 -8.63
CA LYS A 107 0.21 17.69 -8.91
C LYS A 107 -0.32 18.54 -10.07
N ILE A 108 -0.80 17.91 -11.15
CA ILE A 108 -1.36 18.63 -12.31
C ILE A 108 -2.66 19.34 -11.91
N SER A 109 -3.54 18.66 -11.17
CA SER A 109 -4.80 19.24 -10.69
C SER A 109 -4.58 20.42 -9.74
N GLY A 110 -3.58 20.31 -8.85
CA GLY A 110 -3.17 21.41 -7.96
C GLY A 110 -2.66 22.64 -8.71
N LYS A 111 -1.86 22.46 -9.79
CA LYS A 111 -1.41 23.57 -10.65
C LYS A 111 -2.57 24.30 -11.34
N ASN A 112 -3.60 23.57 -11.76
CA ASN A 112 -4.76 24.16 -12.43
C ASN A 112 -5.66 24.97 -11.49
N LYS A 113 -5.70 24.64 -10.19
CA LYS A 113 -6.43 25.42 -9.18
C LYS A 113 -5.79 26.77 -8.85
N LEU A 114 -4.47 26.90 -8.99
CA LEU A 114 -3.73 28.15 -8.75
C LEU A 114 -3.73 29.13 -9.95
N ARG A 115 -4.23 28.68 -11.11
CA ARG A 115 -4.34 29.47 -12.36
C ARG A 115 -5.74 30.03 -12.63
N LYS A 116 -6.72 29.71 -11.77
CA LYS A 116 -8.07 30.27 -11.79
C LYS A 116 -8.20 31.24 -10.63
#